data_AF-A0A830GMC0-F1
#
_entry.id   AF-A0A830GMC0-F1
#
_cell.length_a   1.000
_cell.length_b   1.000
_cell.length_c   1.000
_cell.angle_alpha   90.00
_cell.angle_beta   90.00
_cell.angle_gamma   90.00
#
_symmetry.space_group_name_H-M   'P 1'
#
loop_
_entity.id
_entity.type
_entity.pdbx_description
1 polymer ?
#
loop_
_entity_poly.entity_id
_entity_poly.type
_entity_poly.pdbx_seq_one_letter_code
_entity_poly.pdbx_strand_id
1 'polypeptide(L)' 'MSDDFSPFDRRMRWPAVVSAVAGFGLGFVAVFAQRTGTGADVPWVYALPFGALAAAFLFGVMYRNLSKQYG' A
#
# COMPACT_ATOMS: atom_id res chain seq x y z
N MET A 1 -4.39 25.22 15.47
CA MET A 1 -3.55 25.07 14.27
C MET A 1 -4.07 23.86 13.54
N SER A 2 -4.86 24.05 12.49
CA SER A 2 -5.22 22.99 11.56
C SER A 2 -3.99 22.79 10.67
N ASP A 3 -3.09 21.91 11.08
CA ASP A 3 -1.99 21.48 10.22
C ASP A 3 -2.62 20.75 9.04
N ASP A 4 -2.72 21.46 7.92
CA ASP A 4 -3.14 20.95 6.62
C ASP A 4 -2.13 19.90 6.16
N PHE A 5 -2.22 18.69 6.71
CA PHE A 5 -1.56 17.49 6.23
C PHE A 5 -2.18 17.12 4.87
N SER A 6 -1.85 17.90 3.86
CA SER A 6 -2.16 17.58 2.48
C SER A 6 -1.49 16.25 2.16
N PRO A 7 -2.18 15.30 1.49
CA PRO A 7 -1.56 14.05 1.03
C PRO A 7 -0.37 14.29 0.08
N PHE A 8 -0.18 15.52 -0.40
CA PHE A 8 0.92 15.96 -1.25
C PHE A 8 2.04 16.69 -0.49
N ASP A 9 1.95 16.80 0.83
CA ASP A 9 2.97 17.46 1.63
C ASP A 9 4.29 16.66 1.60
N ARG A 10 5.43 17.35 1.67
CA ARG A 10 6.75 16.73 1.47
C ARG A 10 7.04 15.63 2.49
N ARG A 11 6.43 15.72 3.68
CA ARG A 11 6.50 14.72 4.76
C ARG A 11 5.69 13.45 4.46
N MET A 12 4.65 13.52 3.61
CA MET A 12 3.80 12.39 3.23
C MET A 12 4.29 11.62 2.00
N ARG A 13 5.23 12.18 1.23
CA ARG A 13 5.87 11.50 0.09
C ARG A 13 6.56 10.20 0.50
N TRP A 14 7.21 10.19 1.67
CA TRP A 14 7.92 9.01 2.14
C TRP A 14 6.96 7.88 2.55
N PRO A 15 5.93 8.12 3.38
CA PRO A 15 4.83 7.18 3.61
C PRO A 15 4.21 6.65 2.33
N ALA A 16 3.88 7.52 1.37
CA ALA A 16 3.24 7.14 0.11
C ALA A 16 4.09 6.15 -0.70
N VAL A 17 5.40 6.43 -0.82
CA VAL A 17 6.34 5.54 -1.53
C VAL A 17 6.48 4.20 -0.82
N VAL A 18 6.62 4.20 0.52
CA VAL A 18 6.74 2.96 1.29
C VAL A 18 5.48 2.12 1.18
N SER A 19 4.30 2.73 1.29
CA SER A 19 3.03 2.02 1.14
C SER A 19 2.82 1.48 -0.27
N ALA A 20 3.24 2.21 -1.30
CA ALA A 20 3.15 1.74 -2.68
C ALA A 20 4.07 0.52 -2.90
N VAL A 21 5.34 0.61 -2.51
CA VAL A 21 6.31 -0.48 -2.67
C VAL A 21 5.87 -1.72 -1.87
N ALA A 22 5.51 -1.54 -0.59
CA ALA A 22 5.07 -2.64 0.25
C ALA A 22 3.74 -3.25 -0.22
N GLY A 23 2.78 -2.40 -0.64
CA GLY A 23 1.49 -2.84 -1.15
C GLY A 23 1.62 -3.66 -2.42
N PHE A 24 2.34 -3.16 -3.43
CA PHE A 24 2.58 -3.91 -4.67
C PHE A 24 3.41 -5.18 -4.43
N GLY A 25 4.39 -5.14 -3.51
CA GLY A 25 5.13 -6.32 -3.09
C GLY A 25 4.20 -7.41 -2.53
N LEU A 26 3.29 -7.04 -1.62
CA LEU A 26 2.30 -7.96 -1.05
C LEU A 26 1.33 -8.50 -2.10
N GLY A 27 0.86 -7.65 -3.03
CA GLY A 27 0.01 -8.07 -4.15
C GLY A 27 0.70 -9.11 -5.04
N PHE A 28 1.99 -8.93 -5.32
CA PHE A 28 2.78 -9.88 -6.10
C PHE A 28 2.99 -11.20 -5.36
N VAL A 29 3.34 -11.13 -4.07
CA VAL A 29 3.49 -12.31 -3.21
C VAL A 29 2.18 -13.10 -3.13
N ALA A 30 1.03 -12.43 -2.99
CA ALA A 30 -0.27 -13.08 -2.91
C ALA A 30 -0.61 -13.88 -4.19
N VAL A 31 -0.44 -13.27 -5.36
CA VAL A 31 -0.69 -13.95 -6.64
C VAL A 31 0.30 -15.08 -6.88
N PHE A 32 1.57 -14.88 -6.53
CA PHE A 32 2.59 -15.92 -6.66
C PHE A 32 2.35 -17.11 -5.71
N ALA A 33 1.98 -16.84 -4.46
CA ALA A 33 1.63 -17.86 -3.48
C ALA A 33 0.41 -18.66 -3.95
N GLN A 34 -0.60 -17.99 -4.52
CA GLN A 34 -1.78 -18.65 -5.07
C GLN A 34 -1.42 -19.54 -6.26
N ARG A 35 -0.60 -19.05 -7.21
CA ARG A 35 -0.11 -19.83 -8.36
C ARG A 35 0.65 -21.09 -7.93
N THR A 36 1.48 -20.97 -6.89
CA THR A 36 2.27 -22.08 -6.35
C THR A 36 1.40 -23.09 -5.58
N GLY A 37 0.40 -22.62 -4.84
CA GLY A 37 -0.44 -23.47 -3.99
C GLY A 37 -1.58 -24.19 -4.70
N THR A 38 -2.17 -23.59 -5.74
CA THR A 38 -3.35 -24.15 -6.42
C THR A 38 -3.03 -24.69 -7.82
N GLY A 39 -1.84 -24.42 -8.36
CA GLY A 39 -1.48 -24.73 -9.75
C GLY A 39 -2.32 -23.99 -10.78
N ALA A 40 -3.18 -23.06 -10.34
CA ALA A 40 -3.98 -22.24 -11.24
C ALA A 40 -3.06 -21.23 -11.92
N ASP A 41 -3.20 -21.09 -13.25
CA ASP A 41 -2.45 -20.14 -14.03
C ASP A 41 -3.06 -18.75 -13.87
N VAL A 42 -2.93 -18.20 -12.65
CA VAL A 42 -3.45 -16.88 -12.30
C VAL A 42 -2.58 -15.83 -13.00
N PRO A 43 -3.15 -14.99 -13.89
CA PRO A 43 -2.44 -13.91 -14.53
C PRO A 43 -1.78 -12.97 -13.51
N TRP A 44 -0.50 -12.66 -13.73
CA TRP A 44 0.27 -11.75 -12.87
C TRP A 44 -0.37 -10.35 -12.76
N VAL A 45 -1.17 -9.95 -13.76
CA VAL A 45 -1.90 -8.67 -13.79
C VAL A 45 -2.83 -8.52 -12.59
N TYR A 46 -3.33 -9.62 -12.01
CA TYR A 46 -4.14 -9.57 -10.79
C TYR A 46 -3.36 -9.07 -9.56
N ALA A 47 -2.02 -9.09 -9.59
CA ALA A 47 -1.21 -8.53 -8.52
C ALA A 47 -1.36 -7.00 -8.41
N LEU A 48 -1.74 -6.34 -9.51
CA LEU A 48 -1.92 -4.88 -9.55
C LEU A 48 -3.10 -4.41 -8.69
N PRO A 49 -4.35 -4.90 -8.86
CA PRO A 49 -5.47 -4.47 -8.02
C PRO A 49 -5.29 -4.88 -6.56
N PHE A 50 -4.77 -6.08 -6.27
CA PHE A 50 -4.48 -6.50 -4.89
C PHE A 50 -3.37 -5.64 -4.26
N GLY A 51 -2.33 -5.34 -5.03
CA GLY A 51 -1.23 -4.49 -4.59
C GLY A 51 -1.65 -3.04 -4.36
N ALA A 52 -2.51 -2.50 -5.23
CA ALA A 52 -3.08 -1.16 -5.07
C ALA A 52 -3.99 -1.06 -3.85
N LEU A 53 -4.82 -2.06 -3.58
CA LEU A 53 -5.64 -2.13 -2.37
C LEU A 53 -4.77 -2.20 -1.10
N ALA A 54 -3.76 -3.05 -1.10
CA ALA A 54 -2.82 -3.16 0.03
C ALA A 54 -2.06 -1.84 0.24
N ALA A 55 -1.61 -1.19 -0.83
CA ALA A 55 -0.94 0.10 -0.78
C ALA A 55 -1.85 1.19 -0.19
N ALA A 56 -3.11 1.27 -0.64
CA ALA A 56 -4.07 2.22 -0.12
C ALA A 56 -4.33 2.00 1.38
N PHE A 57 -4.42 0.75 1.81
CA PHE A 57 -4.64 0.40 3.21
C PHE A 57 -3.44 0.80 4.09
N LEU A 58 -2.23 0.45 3.66
CA LEU A 58 -1.00 0.83 4.35
C LEU A 58 -0.82 2.34 4.41
N PHE A 59 -1.11 3.03 3.31
CA PHE A 59 -1.07 4.50 3.26
C PHE A 59 -2.05 5.11 4.25
N GLY A 60 -3.30 4.64 4.28
CA GLY A 60 -4.33 5.13 5.21
C GLY A 60 -3.98 4.90 6.68
N VAL A 61 -3.45 3.72 7.03
CA VAL A 61 -3.00 3.42 8.40
C VAL A 61 -1.83 4.33 8.80
N MET A 62 -0.86 4.51 7.90
CA MET A 62 0.33 5.33 8.16
C MET A 62 -0.02 6.81 8.26
N TYR A 63 -0.95 7.31 7.43
CA TYR A 63 -1.54 8.64 7.53
C TYR A 63 -2.20 8.85 8.89
N ARG A 64 -3.04 7.90 9.34
CA ARG A 64 -3.73 7.98 10.63
C ARG A 64 -2.77 7.95 11.82
N ASN A 65 -1.68 7.18 11.72
CA ASN A 65 -0.67 7.12 12.78
C ASN A 65 0.12 8.44 12.88
N LEU A 66 0.49 9.02 11.73
CA LEU A 66 1.15 10.33 11.68
C LEU A 66 0.22 11.43 12.23
N SER A 67 -1.06 11.43 11.86
CA SER A 67 -2.00 12.45 12.35
C SER A 67 -2.17 12.40 13.87
N LYS A 68 -2.06 11.22 14.49
CA LYS A 68 -2.14 11.05 15.95
C LYS A 68 -0.84 11.40 16.69
N GLN A 69 0.31 11.23 16.05
CA GLN A 69 1.60 11.56 16.66
C GLN A 69 1.89 13.06 16.67
N TYR A 70 1.29 13.81 15.75
CA TYR A 70 1.54 15.25 15.57
C TYR A 70 0.34 16.15 15.90
N GLY A 71 -0.81 15.59 16.31
CA GLY A 71 -2.00 16.35 16.75
C GLY A 71 -2.31 16.12 18.23
#